data_AF-A0AA50Y678-F1
#
_entry.id   AF-A0AA50Y678-F1
#
_cell.length_a   1.000
_cell.length_b   1.000
_cell.length_c   1.000
_cell.angle_alpha   90.00
_cell.angle_beta   90.00
_cell.angle_gamma   90.00
#
_symmetry.space_group_name_H-M   'P 1'
#
loop_
_entity.id
_entity.type
_entity.pdbx_description
1 polymer ?
#
loop_
_entity_poly.entity_id
_entity_poly.type
_entity_poly.pdbx_seq_one_letter_code
_entity_poly.pdbx_strand_id
1 'polypeptide(L)' 'MDEEAAAVIDHFNYDQLDDGDHTRIVVSPKNLIDSATIVGTQNTQPLLFEGTGLILDKDNSLVLPILTADSTAYSYNPKS' A
#
# COMPACT_ATOMS: atom_id res chain seq x y z
N MET A 1 -1.47 -0.83 -13.62
CA MET A 1 -0.71 -2.01 -13.15
C MET A 1 0.73 -1.70 -13.46
N ASP A 2 1.60 -1.80 -12.46
CA ASP A 2 3.05 -1.59 -12.64
C ASP A 2 3.68 -2.79 -13.39
N GLU A 3 4.99 -2.72 -13.67
CA GLU A 3 5.74 -3.76 -14.38
C GLU A 3 5.61 -5.14 -13.70
N GLU A 4 5.69 -6.21 -14.51
CA GLU A 4 5.70 -7.58 -14.01
C GLU A 4 6.92 -7.75 -13.07
N ALA A 5 6.66 -8.20 -11.84
CA ALA A 5 7.60 -8.26 -10.70
C ALA A 5 7.89 -6.96 -9.92
N ALA A 6 7.18 -5.85 -10.18
CA ALA A 6 7.22 -4.70 -9.29
C ALA A 6 6.52 -4.99 -7.94
N ALA A 7 7.10 -4.51 -6.86
CA ALA A 7 6.57 -4.57 -5.50
C ALA A 7 6.51 -3.17 -4.89
N VAL A 8 5.56 -2.95 -3.98
CA VAL A 8 5.56 -1.75 -3.15
C VAL A 8 6.63 -1.90 -2.08
N ILE A 9 7.52 -0.92 -1.99
CA ILE A 9 8.68 -0.90 -1.12
C ILE A 9 8.60 0.34 -0.23
N ASP A 10 8.84 0.19 1.07
CA ASP A 10 8.98 1.31 2.02
C ASP A 10 10.12 1.03 3.01
N HIS A 11 11.13 1.89 3.01
CA HIS A 11 12.31 1.76 3.88
C HIS A 11 12.10 2.30 5.30
N PHE A 12 10.99 3.00 5.55
CA PHE A 12 10.67 3.60 6.83
C PHE A 12 9.61 2.80 7.59
N ASN A 13 8.63 2.23 6.88
CA ASN A 13 7.50 1.53 7.47
C ASN A 13 7.41 0.10 6.92
N TYR A 14 8.29 -0.78 7.40
CA TYR A 14 8.33 -2.19 7.03
C TYR A 14 8.30 -3.10 8.25
N ASP A 15 7.93 -4.36 8.04
CA ASP A 15 7.95 -5.37 9.09
C ASP A 15 9.37 -5.92 9.30
N GLN A 16 9.79 -6.12 10.55
CA GLN A 16 11.12 -6.65 10.85
C GLN A 16 11.30 -8.12 10.44
N LEU A 17 10.19 -8.80 10.16
CA LEU A 17 10.15 -10.16 9.64
C LEU A 17 10.24 -10.22 8.10
N ASP A 18 10.48 -9.09 7.43
CA ASP A 18 10.75 -9.02 5.99
C ASP A 18 12.12 -9.62 5.64
N ASP A 19 12.25 -10.14 4.41
CA ASP A 19 13.45 -10.83 3.91
C ASP A 19 14.60 -9.87 3.54
N GLY A 20 14.43 -8.57 3.73
CA GLY A 20 15.46 -7.53 3.55
C GLY A 20 15.25 -6.62 2.34
N ASP A 21 14.25 -6.92 1.51
CA ASP A 21 13.88 -6.12 0.33
C ASP A 21 12.89 -5.00 0.68
N HIS A 22 12.42 -4.95 1.94
CA HIS A 22 11.46 -3.97 2.48
C HIS A 22 10.13 -3.95 1.70
N THR A 23 9.70 -5.11 1.23
CA THR A 23 8.48 -5.30 0.41
C THR A 23 7.24 -5.57 1.26
N ARG A 24 7.42 -6.05 2.49
CA ARG A 24 6.35 -6.22 3.47
C ARG A 24 6.19 -4.95 4.29
N ILE A 25 5.34 -4.06 3.78
CA ILE A 25 5.14 -2.73 4.34
C ILE A 25 4.07 -2.71 5.43
N VAL A 26 4.27 -1.85 6.42
CA VAL A 26 3.30 -1.56 7.46
C VAL A 26 2.56 -0.28 7.06
N VAL A 27 1.28 -0.41 6.75
CA VAL A 27 0.43 0.71 6.33
C VAL A 27 -0.39 1.20 7.51
N SER A 28 -0.34 2.52 7.75
CA SER A 28 -1.16 3.14 8.78
C SER A 28 -2.65 3.09 8.42
N PRO A 29 -3.55 2.75 9.39
CA PRO A 29 -5.00 2.75 9.15
C PRO A 29 -5.55 4.14 8.83
N LYS A 30 -4.79 5.22 9.08
CA LYS A 30 -5.14 6.59 8.65
C LYS A 30 -5.24 6.72 7.11
N ASN A 31 -4.62 5.80 6.37
CA ASN A 31 -4.60 5.79 4.90
C ASN A 31 -5.75 4.96 4.30
N LEU A 32 -6.64 4.41 5.15
CA LEU A 32 -7.90 3.83 4.71
C LEU A 32 -8.87 4.93 4.29
N ILE A 33 -9.74 4.59 3.34
CA ILE A 33 -10.89 5.43 3.02
C ILE A 33 -11.80 5.64 4.24
N ASP A 34 -12.28 6.87 4.42
CA ASP A 34 -13.24 7.21 5.46
C ASP A 34 -14.66 6.79 5.03
N SER A 35 -14.95 5.49 5.13
CA SER A 35 -16.26 4.93 4.80
C SER A 35 -16.55 3.65 5.58
N ALA A 36 -17.37 3.76 6.63
CA ALA A 36 -17.78 2.63 7.46
C ALA A 36 -18.52 1.53 6.69
N THR A 37 -19.17 1.87 5.56
CA THR A 37 -19.84 0.89 4.69
C THR A 37 -18.85 -0.02 3.97
N ILE A 38 -17.64 0.48 3.67
CA ILE A 38 -16.63 -0.26 2.92
C ILE A 38 -15.64 -0.96 3.86
N VAL A 39 -15.12 -0.24 4.84
CA VAL A 39 -14.07 -0.76 5.76
C VAL A 39 -14.62 -1.30 7.07
N GLY A 40 -15.94 -1.23 7.28
CA GLY A 40 -16.59 -1.62 8.53
C GLY A 40 -16.31 -0.64 9.66
N THR A 41 -16.24 -1.15 10.89
CA THR A 41 -15.81 -0.36 12.04
C THR A 41 -14.37 0.12 11.84
N GLN A 42 -14.11 1.40 12.11
CA GLN A 42 -12.80 2.03 11.95
C GLN A 42 -11.68 1.13 12.51
N ASN A 43 -10.81 0.63 11.63
CA ASN A 43 -9.62 -0.08 12.06
C ASN A 43 -8.63 0.94 12.66
N THR A 44 -8.07 0.61 13.82
CA THR A 44 -7.07 1.43 14.52
C THR A 44 -5.70 0.74 14.56
N GLN A 45 -5.63 -0.49 14.07
CA GLN A 45 -4.42 -1.29 14.04
C GLN A 45 -3.68 -1.10 12.70
N PRO A 46 -2.33 -1.14 12.71
CA PRO A 46 -1.54 -1.18 11.49
C PRO A 46 -1.90 -2.37 10.60
N LEU A 47 -1.84 -2.17 9.29
CA LEU A 47 -2.08 -3.20 8.29
C LEU A 47 -0.75 -3.64 7.69
N LEU A 48 -0.62 -4.95 7.43
CA LEU A 48 0.49 -5.47 6.65
C LEU A 48 0.06 -5.64 5.20
N PHE A 49 0.91 -5.20 4.28
CA PHE A 49 0.70 -5.36 2.85
C PHE A 49 1.99 -5.83 2.18
N GLU A 50 1.84 -6.78 1.26
CA GLU A 50 2.93 -7.27 0.41
C GLU A 50 2.33 -7.55 -0.97
N GLY A 51 2.85 -6.89 -2.00
CA GLY A 51 2.31 -6.98 -3.36
C GLY A 51 2.69 -5.80 -4.24
N THR A 52 2.06 -5.73 -5.41
CA THR A 52 2.34 -4.71 -6.44
C THR A 52 1.49 -3.46 -6.28
N GLY A 53 2.08 -2.29 -6.57
CA GLY A 53 1.39 -1.01 -6.57
C GLY A 53 0.47 -0.83 -7.77
N LEU A 54 -0.63 -0.09 -7.57
CA LEU A 54 -1.54 0.30 -8.65
C LEU A 54 -1.53 1.82 -8.81
N ILE A 55 -1.33 2.27 -10.05
CA ILE A 55 -1.51 3.67 -10.43
C ILE A 55 -2.97 3.88 -10.81
N LEU A 56 -3.60 4.89 -10.22
CA LEU A 56 -4.97 5.28 -10.48
C LEU A 56 -5.02 6.41 -11.51
N ASP A 57 -6.03 6.36 -12.38
CA ASP A 57 -6.38 7.48 -13.25
C ASP A 57 -7.16 8.53 -12.44
N LYS A 58 -6.59 9.74 -12.32
CA LYS A 58 -7.18 10.84 -11.53
C LYS A 58 -8.41 11.46 -12.19
N ASP A 59 -8.57 11.26 -13.50
CA ASP A 59 -9.70 11.81 -14.26
C ASP A 59 -10.93 10.90 -14.23
N ASN A 60 -10.79 9.66 -13.73
CA ASN A 60 -11.89 8.72 -13.60
C ASN A 60 -12.71 8.97 -12.33
N SER A 61 -13.89 9.56 -12.48
CA SER A 61 -14.80 9.86 -11.35
C SER A 61 -15.35 8.63 -10.62
N LEU A 62 -15.18 7.42 -11.17
CA LEU A 62 -15.68 6.18 -10.57
C LEU A 62 -14.58 5.41 -9.81
N VAL A 63 -13.33 5.89 -9.84
CA VAL A 63 -12.23 5.24 -9.12
C VAL A 63 -12.36 5.51 -7.62
N LEU A 64 -12.09 4.50 -6.80
CA LEU A 64 -12.19 4.61 -5.35
C LEU A 64 -10.94 4.01 -4.68
N PRO A 65 -9.98 4.81 -4.21
CA PRO A 65 -8.84 4.32 -3.45
C PRO A 65 -9.29 3.87 -2.05
N ILE A 66 -9.19 2.57 -1.77
CA ILE A 66 -9.60 2.00 -0.48
C ILE A 66 -8.49 2.11 0.56
N LEU A 67 -7.25 1.86 0.13
CA LEU A 67 -6.06 1.89 0.95
C LEU A 67 -4.92 2.48 0.11
N THR A 68 -4.16 3.39 0.70
CA THR A 68 -2.97 3.98 0.07
C THR A 68 -1.75 3.75 0.96
N ALA A 69 -0.58 3.61 0.35
CA ALA A 69 0.68 3.53 1.09
C ALA A 69 1.08 4.90 1.66
N ASP A 70 2.00 4.92 2.62
CA ASP A 70 2.57 6.19 3.11
C ASP A 70 3.42 6.87 2.02
N SER A 71 3.65 8.17 2.15
CA SER A 71 4.37 8.97 1.14
C SER A 71 5.85 8.60 0.97
N THR A 72 6.36 7.74 1.86
CA THR A 72 7.72 7.18 1.80
C THR A 72 7.80 5.92 0.95
N ALA A 73 6.67 5.34 0.57
CA ALA A 73 6.61 4.14 -0.25
C ALA A 73 6.70 4.46 -1.75
N TYR A 74 7.30 3.55 -2.50
CA TYR A 74 7.35 3.58 -3.97
C TYR A 74 7.16 2.17 -4.55
N SER A 75 6.94 2.07 -5.85
CA SER A 75 6.78 0.78 -6.54
C SER A 75 7.94 0.59 -7.51
N TYR A 76 8.64 -0.54 -7.40
CA TYR A 76 9.78 -0.89 -8.25
C TYR A 76 10.06 -2.40 -8.19
N ASN A 77 10.86 -2.92 -9.13
CA ASN A 77 11.32 -4.31 -9.09
C ASN A 77 12.58 -4.43 -8.20
N PRO A 78 12.50 -5.05 -7.01
CA PRO A 78 13.64 -5.15 -6.09
C PRO A 78 14.78 -6.05 -6.61
N LYS A 79 14.53 -6.89 -7.63
CA LYS A 79 15.49 -7.83 -8.20
C LYS A 79 16.10 -7.37 -9.54
N SER A 80 15.81 -6.13 -9.96
CA SER A 80 16.35 -5.56 -11.20
C SER A 80 17.82 -5.16 -11.09
#